data_AF-A0A445APR1-F1
#
_entry.id   AF-A0A445APR1-F1
#
_cell.length_a   1.000
_cell.length_b   1.000
_cell.length_c   1.000
_cell.angle_alpha   90.00
_cell.angle_beta   90.00
_cell.angle_gamma   90.00
#
_symmetry.space_group_name_H-M   'P 1'
#
loop_
_entity.id
_entity.type
_entity.pdbx_description
1 polymer ?
#
loop_
_entity_poly.entity_id
_entity_poly.type
_entity_poly.pdbx_seq_one_letter_code
_entity_poly.pdbx_strand_id
1 'polypeptide(L)'
;MVLSEEEINRLYRIRKTVMQMLRDRDYLVGDFEIKMSREEFRRKYGENMKREDLVINKSKKEKSSDQIYVFFPEEAKVGVKTLKTYTNRMNSENVFRAILVLSTEFNTICPHLY
;
A
#
# COMPACT_ATOMS: atom_id res chain seq x y z
N MET A 1 -9.21 -13.95 9.30
CA MET A 1 -9.98 -14.19 8.08
C MET A 1 -9.00 -14.73 7.06
N VAL A 2 -9.22 -15.92 6.50
CA VAL A 2 -8.34 -16.47 5.47
C VAL A 2 -8.70 -15.77 4.16
N LEU A 3 -7.72 -15.17 3.47
CA LEU A 3 -7.95 -14.52 2.18
C LEU A 3 -8.18 -15.57 1.09
N SER A 4 -9.14 -15.32 0.20
CA SER A 4 -9.35 -16.20 -0.96
C SER A 4 -8.17 -16.16 -1.94
N GLU A 5 -7.95 -17.22 -2.71
CA GLU A 5 -6.89 -17.24 -3.72
C GLU A 5 -7.02 -16.12 -4.76
N GLU A 6 -8.25 -15.72 -5.08
CA GLU A 6 -8.56 -14.61 -5.97
C GLU A 6 -8.13 -13.27 -5.37
N GLU A 7 -8.42 -13.03 -4.08
CA GLU A 7 -7.96 -11.82 -3.38
C GLU A 7 -6.43 -11.76 -3.28
N ILE A 8 -5.78 -12.89 -2.97
CA ILE A 8 -4.31 -12.98 -2.94
C ILE A 8 -3.74 -12.61 -4.32
N ASN A 9 -4.33 -13.12 -5.40
CA ASN A 9 -3.89 -12.80 -6.76
C ASN A 9 -4.12 -11.32 -7.11
N ARG A 10 -5.24 -10.75 -6.69
CA ARG A 10 -5.53 -9.32 -6.87
C ARG A 10 -4.53 -8.45 -6.12
N LEU A 11 -4.26 -8.75 -4.84
CA LEU A 11 -3.30 -8.02 -4.01
C LEU A 11 -1.88 -8.14 -4.56
N TYR A 12 -1.49 -9.31 -5.05
CA TYR A 12 -0.21 -9.51 -5.74
C TYR A 12 -0.06 -8.58 -6.95
N ARG A 13 -1.07 -8.52 -7.83
CA ARG A 13 -1.08 -7.64 -9.01
C ARG A 13 -1.02 -6.17 -8.64
N ILE A 14 -1.81 -5.75 -7.67
CA ILE A 14 -1.83 -4.36 -7.19
C ILE A 14 -0.46 -3.99 -6.62
N ARG A 15 0.12 -4.83 -5.75
CA ARG A 15 1.44 -4.59 -5.16
C ARG A 15 2.52 -4.45 -6.24
N LYS A 16 2.52 -5.33 -7.24
CA LYS A 16 3.47 -5.25 -8.37
C LYS A 16 3.37 -3.92 -9.11
N THR A 17 2.15 -3.49 -9.39
CA THR A 17 1.87 -2.21 -10.07
C THR A 17 2.33 -1.02 -9.22
N VAL A 18 2.05 -1.04 -7.92
CA VAL A 18 2.50 0.00 -6.98
C VAL A 18 4.04 0.05 -6.93
N MET A 19 4.73 -1.09 -6.86
CA MET A 19 6.19 -1.12 -6.86
C MET A 19 6.79 -0.56 -8.15
N GLN A 20 6.18 -0.87 -9.30
CA GLN A 20 6.59 -0.28 -10.59
C GLN A 20 6.38 1.24 -10.58
N MET A 21 5.20 1.72 -10.17
CA MET A 21 4.91 3.15 -10.05
C MET A 21 5.87 3.88 -9.09
N LEU A 22 6.24 3.26 -7.96
CA LEU A 22 7.20 3.84 -7.03
C LEU A 22 8.59 3.93 -7.65
N ARG A 23 9.04 2.92 -8.39
CA ARG A 23 10.31 2.96 -9.14
C ARG A 23 10.31 4.10 -10.16
N ASP A 24 9.22 4.26 -10.90
CA ASP A 24 9.08 5.28 -11.95
C ASP A 24 9.01 6.71 -11.34
N ARG A 25 8.71 6.84 -10.05
CA ARG A 25 8.74 8.10 -9.27
C ARG A 25 10.06 8.32 -8.52
N ASP A 26 11.10 7.56 -8.84
CA ASP A 26 12.44 7.62 -8.22
C ASP A 26 12.51 7.24 -6.74
N TYR A 27 11.60 6.36 -6.30
CA TYR A 27 11.77 5.66 -5.03
C TYR A 27 12.73 4.47 -5.16
N LEU A 28 13.39 4.13 -4.05
CA LEU A 28 14.34 3.05 -3.96
C LEU A 28 13.62 1.70 -3.95
N VAL A 29 13.38 1.15 -5.13
CA VAL A 29 12.73 -0.16 -5.31
C VAL A 29 13.70 -1.12 -5.98
N GLY A 30 13.91 -2.29 -5.38
CA GLY A 30 14.76 -3.32 -5.97
C GLY A 30 14.05 -4.11 -7.07
N ASP A 31 14.80 -4.54 -8.10
CA ASP A 31 14.24 -5.38 -9.18
C ASP A 31 13.63 -6.69 -8.66
N PHE A 32 14.20 -7.26 -7.59
CA PHE A 32 13.67 -8.46 -6.95
C PHE A 32 12.28 -8.25 -6.35
N GLU A 33 11.94 -7.03 -5.92
CA GLU A 33 10.61 -6.72 -5.38
C GLU A 33 9.55 -6.66 -6.49
N ILE A 34 9.95 -6.21 -7.68
CA ILE A 34 9.07 -6.12 -8.86
C ILE A 34 8.92 -7.48 -9.54
N LYS A 35 10.01 -8.27 -9.57
CA LYS A 35 10.07 -9.60 -10.20
C LYS A 35 9.60 -10.72 -9.27
N MET A 36 9.24 -10.42 -8.02
CA MET A 36 8.70 -11.38 -7.06
C MET A 36 7.56 -12.19 -7.68
N SER A 37 7.65 -13.52 -7.59
CA SER A 37 6.63 -14.43 -8.10
C SER A 37 5.41 -14.53 -7.16
N ARG A 38 4.29 -15.03 -7.67
CA ARG A 38 3.08 -15.26 -6.86
C ARG A 38 3.34 -16.27 -5.73
N GLU A 39 4.15 -17.29 -6.01
CA GLU A 39 4.50 -18.33 -5.03
C GLU A 39 5.36 -17.77 -3.90
N GLU A 40 6.35 -16.94 -4.24
CA GLU A 40 7.14 -16.21 -3.23
C GLU A 40 6.29 -15.25 -2.40
N PHE A 41 5.34 -14.57 -3.04
CA PHE A 41 4.39 -13.72 -2.34
C PHE A 41 3.54 -14.52 -1.34
N ARG A 42 2.98 -15.66 -1.76
CA ARG A 42 2.23 -16.56 -0.86
C ARG A 42 3.11 -17.11 0.25
N ARG A 43 4.36 -17.48 -0.02
CA ARG A 43 5.31 -17.98 0.99
C ARG A 43 5.71 -16.90 2.00
N LYS A 44 5.87 -15.66 1.54
CA LYS A 44 6.30 -14.53 2.37
C LYS A 44 5.20 -14.06 3.33
N TYR A 45 3.96 -14.05 2.85
CA TYR A 45 2.83 -13.51 3.60
C TYR A 45 1.91 -14.57 4.22
N GLY A 46 2.01 -15.82 3.77
CA GLY A 46 1.21 -16.95 4.25
C GLY A 46 -0.26 -16.87 3.85
N GLU A 47 -1.05 -17.83 4.35
CA GLU A 47 -2.50 -17.91 4.12
C GLU A 47 -3.31 -16.96 5.03
N ASN A 48 -2.69 -16.48 6.12
CA ASN A 48 -3.27 -15.52 7.06
C ASN A 48 -2.65 -14.12 6.90
N MET A 49 -2.42 -13.68 5.66
CA MET A 49 -1.84 -12.36 5.37
C MET A 49 -2.74 -11.24 5.91
N LYS A 50 -2.19 -10.36 6.76
CA LYS A 50 -2.90 -9.16 7.19
C LYS A 50 -2.64 -8.02 6.21
N ARG A 51 -3.63 -7.14 6.10
CA ARG A 51 -3.55 -5.88 5.35
C ARG A 51 -2.40 -4.97 5.82
N GLU A 52 -2.05 -5.06 7.09
CA GLU A 52 -0.93 -4.33 7.70
C GLU A 52 0.44 -4.82 7.21
N ASP A 53 0.57 -6.11 6.88
CA ASP A 53 1.82 -6.69 6.34
C ASP A 53 2.11 -6.23 4.91
N LEU A 54 1.06 -5.79 4.20
CA LEU A 54 1.17 -5.23 2.86
C LEU A 54 1.61 -3.78 2.83
N VAL A 55 1.70 -3.10 3.98
CA VAL A 55 2.13 -1.70 4.03
C VAL A 55 3.53 -1.57 3.44
N ILE A 56 3.70 -0.61 2.52
CA ILE A 56 4.97 -0.35 1.85
C ILE A 56 5.50 0.97 2.38
N ASN A 57 6.76 0.99 2.82
CA ASN A 57 7.52 2.22 3.05
C ASN A 57 8.72 2.22 2.10
N LYS A 58 8.89 3.30 1.33
CA LYS A 58 10.05 3.50 0.47
C LYS A 58 10.57 4.93 0.60
N SER A 59 11.89 5.07 0.65
CA SER A 59 12.58 6.36 0.53
C SER A 59 12.91 6.67 -0.92
N LYS A 60 13.07 7.95 -1.26
CA LYS A 60 13.66 8.37 -2.53
C LYS A 60 15.11 7.92 -2.63
N LYS A 61 15.57 7.67 -3.86
CA LYS A 61 16.98 7.29 -4.14
C LYS A 61 17.96 8.39 -3.74
N GLU A 62 17.66 9.64 -4.11
CA GLU A 62 18.56 10.79 -3.90
C GLU A 62 18.46 11.39 -2.49
N LYS A 63 17.29 11.28 -1.85
CA LYS A 63 17.02 11.89 -0.55
C LYS A 63 16.28 10.91 0.35
N SER A 64 17.02 10.32 1.29
CA SER A 64 16.48 9.33 2.23
C SER A 64 15.37 9.88 3.14
N SER A 65 15.34 11.19 3.39
CA SER A 65 14.30 11.87 4.17
C SER A 65 12.95 11.94 3.44
N ASP A 66 12.92 11.82 2.11
CA ASP A 66 11.69 11.85 1.33
C ASP A 66 11.14 10.42 1.24
N GLN A 67 10.33 10.05 2.22
CA GLN A 67 9.67 8.74 2.29
C GLN A 67 8.23 8.79 1.77
N ILE A 68 7.72 7.63 1.37
CA ILE A 68 6.32 7.42 1.00
C ILE A 68 5.78 6.15 1.62
N TYR A 69 4.60 6.27 2.22
CA TYR A 69 3.83 5.14 2.72
C TYR A 69 2.78 4.70 1.69
N VAL A 70 2.56 3.40 1.54
CA VAL A 70 1.39 2.86 0.83
C VAL A 70 0.62 1.96 1.77
N PHE A 71 -0.62 2.33 2.07
CA PHE A 71 -1.51 1.63 2.97
C PHE A 71 -2.58 0.86 2.19
N PHE A 72 -2.88 -0.35 2.67
CA PHE A 72 -3.87 -1.25 2.09
C PHE A 72 -4.96 -1.57 3.13
N PRO A 73 -5.84 -0.64 3.49
CA PRO A 73 -6.87 -0.91 4.49
C PRO A 73 -7.77 -2.09 4.12
N GLU A 74 -8.29 -2.78 5.14
CA GLU A 74 -9.29 -3.84 4.97
C GLU A 74 -10.68 -3.26 4.71
N GLU A 75 -10.98 -2.14 5.36
CA GLU A 75 -12.28 -1.47 5.27
C GLU A 75 -12.47 -0.81 3.90
N ALA A 76 -13.58 -1.13 3.24
CA ALA A 76 -14.02 -0.47 2.02
C ALA A 76 -14.21 1.04 2.23
N LYS A 77 -14.78 1.43 3.37
CA LYS A 77 -14.97 2.84 3.76
C LYS A 77 -14.01 3.18 4.89
N VAL A 78 -12.97 3.94 4.56
CA VAL A 78 -12.02 4.42 5.58
C VAL A 78 -12.63 5.61 6.31
N GLY A 79 -12.95 5.41 7.59
CA GLY A 79 -13.43 6.48 8.45
C GLY A 79 -12.32 7.43 8.92
N VAL A 80 -12.73 8.59 9.47
CA VAL A 80 -11.80 9.60 10.02
C VAL A 80 -10.89 9.03 11.11
N LYS A 81 -11.37 8.05 11.88
CA LYS A 81 -10.58 7.38 12.93
C LYS A 81 -9.37 6.65 12.35
N THR A 82 -9.58 5.88 11.28
CA THR A 82 -8.53 5.11 10.60
C THR A 82 -7.54 6.05 9.91
N LEU A 83 -8.02 7.12 9.28
CA LEU A 83 -7.15 8.17 8.72
C LEU A 83 -6.28 8.84 9.78
N LYS A 84 -6.85 9.22 10.93
CA LYS A 84 -6.08 9.79 12.05
C LYS A 84 -4.96 8.85 12.51
N THR A 85 -5.21 7.55 12.58
CA THR A 85 -4.17 6.56 12.92
C THR A 85 -3.02 6.58 11.91
N TYR A 86 -3.32 6.61 10.61
CA TYR A 86 -2.29 6.69 9.57
C TYR A 86 -1.53 8.01 9.59
N THR A 87 -2.23 9.14 9.74
CA THR A 87 -1.61 10.46 9.85
C THR A 87 -0.71 10.57 11.09
N ASN A 88 -1.14 10.03 12.23
CA ASN A 88 -0.32 10.01 13.45
C ASN A 88 0.95 9.20 13.26
N ARG A 89 0.85 8.00 12.65
CA ARG A 89 2.02 7.17 12.32
C ARG A 89 2.98 7.91 11.38
N MET A 90 2.44 8.53 10.33
CA MET A 90 3.20 9.34 9.39
C MET A 90 3.93 10.50 10.07
N ASN A 91 3.25 11.21 10.97
CA ASN A 91 3.86 12.30 11.75
C ASN A 91 4.98 11.80 12.66
N SER A 92 4.80 10.66 13.35
CA SER A 92 5.83 10.07 14.19
C SER A 92 7.09 9.68 13.41
N GLU A 93 6.93 9.28 12.15
CA GLU A 93 8.02 8.88 11.27
C GLU A 93 8.52 10.01 10.35
N ASN A 94 7.99 11.24 10.49
CA ASN A 94 8.27 12.39 9.62
C ASN A 94 8.06 12.10 8.12
N VAL A 95 7.04 11.30 7.80
CA VAL A 95 6.68 10.96 6.43
C VAL A 95 5.50 11.80 5.99
N PHE A 96 5.66 12.61 4.94
CA PHE A 96 4.64 13.55 4.49
C PHE A 96 3.86 13.08 3.25
N ARG A 97 4.20 11.90 2.71
CA ARG A 97 3.57 11.35 1.50
C ARG A 97 3.00 9.98 1.79
N ALA A 98 1.74 9.78 1.40
CA ALA A 98 1.13 8.46 1.43
C ALA A 98 0.21 8.21 0.24
N ILE A 99 0.02 6.93 -0.07
CA ILE A 99 -0.93 6.42 -1.05
C ILE A 99 -1.84 5.46 -0.30
N LEU A 100 -3.14 5.63 -0.47
CA LEU A 100 -4.15 4.78 0.14
C LEU A 100 -4.82 3.94 -0.96
N VAL A 101 -4.67 2.62 -0.88
CA VAL A 101 -5.23 1.69 -1.87
C VAL A 101 -6.52 1.09 -1.34
N LEU A 102 -7.64 1.60 -1.84
CA LEU A 102 -8.99 1.17 -1.44
C LEU A 102 -9.56 0.12 -2.40
N SER A 103 -10.27 -0.87 -1.86
CA SER A 103 -10.99 -1.88 -2.64
C SER A 103 -12.47 -1.53 -2.70
N THR A 104 -12.82 -0.45 -3.39
CA THR A 104 -14.21 -0.02 -3.60
C THR A 104 -14.50 0.19 -5.08
N GLU A 105 -15.75 -0.10 -5.48
CA GLU A 105 -16.37 0.65 -6.57
C GLU A 105 -16.55 2.10 -6.10
N PHE A 106 -16.05 3.07 -6.86
CA PHE A 106 -16.31 4.48 -6.57
C PHE A 106 -17.81 4.73 -6.69
N ASN A 107 -18.53 4.72 -5.57
CA ASN A 107 -19.83 5.37 -5.52
C ASN A 107 -19.58 6.87 -5.36
N THR A 108 -19.69 7.57 -6.48
CA THR A 108 -19.46 9.01 -6.64
C THR A 108 -20.29 9.80 -5.64
N ILE A 109 -19.70 10.25 -4.53
CA ILE A 109 -19.98 11.58 -3.96
C ILE A 109 -18.70 12.02 -3.24
N CYS A 110 -17.95 12.96 -3.85
CA CYS A 110 -17.04 13.84 -3.12
C CYS A 110 -17.84 15.12 -2.81
N PRO A 111 -18.49 15.25 -1.64
CA PRO A 111 -19.17 16.50 -1.28
C PRO A 111 -18.16 17.44 -0.64
N HIS A 112 -17.34 18.13 -1.44
CA HIS A 112 -16.76 19.46 -1.17
C HIS A 112 -15.42 19.70 -1.89
N LEU A 113 -15.52 19.95 -3.18
CA LEU A 113 -14.64 20.90 -3.88
C LEU A 113 -15.56 21.78 -4.74
N TYR A 114 -16.14 22.79 -4.10
CA TYR A 114 -16.64 24.01 -4.72
C TYR A 114 -15.88 25.17 -4.10
#